data_AF-A0A7C4KRQ2-F1
#
_entry.id   AF-A0A7C4KRQ2-F1
#
_cell.length_a   1.000
_cell.length_b   1.000
_cell.length_c   1.000
_cell.angle_alpha   90.00
_cell.angle_beta   90.00
_cell.angle_gamma   90.00
#
_symmetry.space_group_name_H-M   'P 1'
#
loop_
_entity.id
_entity.type
_entity.pdbx_description
1 polymer ?
#
loop_
_entity_poly.entity_id
_entity_poly.type
_entity_poly.pdbx_seq_one_letter_code
_entity_poly.pdbx_strand_id
1 'polypeptide(L)'
;MHGQVPGRDQDHRAHVRAQAPGHPRGRRLQGLGRRSLPAPVHRHRGQERTFPRAGLAHALHDVSAPLADAQADRAGAAHDGQGPHAALRPQDPGQGRLLPHGGKGHRAGQPGRSRAMKYLYYPGCSQQATGRTYEESLRSVAPELGIELVEMQDWNCCGTTTVMAVNKVLALSLAARNLALAERAGAKEIVTGCPSCALSLHKAHQSLTDGSALGAKVREALAAGGLEYKGTVAVRHLLDLIVNQVGIEAIKSRVRAPLAGLKIAPYYGCQVLRPYPQGDDQDRPQNLEKLIQALGGEVADFALKTTCCGGTLVATRAEVGNTMSSQVIASIEKSGAKAIVTPCSLCQTTLEAVQRHSKKLLGHKVRIPVLTITQLVGLALGQDRKALALQRLLAPKSCVRELEMRPGAGA
;
A
#
# COMPACT_ATOMS: atom_id res chain seq x y z
N MET A 1 -70.16 24.63 -14.14
CA MET A 1 -70.66 23.47 -13.38
C MET A 1 -69.93 23.42 -12.05
N HIS A 2 -70.71 23.26 -10.99
CA HIS A 2 -70.41 23.14 -9.55
C HIS A 2 -69.09 22.40 -9.21
N GLY A 3 -68.40 22.61 -8.09
CA GLY A 3 -68.69 23.30 -6.84
C GLY A 3 -67.65 22.83 -5.81
N GLN A 4 -67.25 23.72 -4.89
CA GLN A 4 -66.35 23.44 -3.75
C GLN A 4 -67.05 22.68 -2.61
N VAL A 5 -66.24 22.35 -1.57
CA VAL A 5 -66.54 22.15 -0.12
C VAL A 5 -66.57 20.66 0.33
N PRO A 6 -66.18 20.24 1.56
CA PRO A 6 -65.02 20.58 2.43
C PRO A 6 -64.50 19.39 3.31
N GLY A 7 -63.64 19.67 4.30
CA GLY A 7 -63.95 19.30 5.71
C GLY A 7 -63.19 18.15 6.39
N ARG A 8 -62.74 18.41 7.63
CA ARG A 8 -61.96 17.55 8.55
C ARG A 8 -62.85 16.63 9.43
N ASP A 9 -62.28 15.55 9.96
CA ASP A 9 -62.35 15.08 11.37
C ASP A 9 -61.36 13.90 11.55
N GLN A 10 -60.33 13.97 12.40
CA GLN A 10 -60.25 13.76 13.87
C GLN A 10 -60.46 12.31 14.37
N ASP A 11 -59.36 11.78 14.92
CA ASP A 11 -59.17 10.84 16.05
C ASP A 11 -60.05 9.60 16.22
N HIS A 12 -59.39 8.42 16.29
CA HIS A 12 -59.50 7.55 17.46
C HIS A 12 -58.27 6.64 17.65
N ARG A 13 -57.56 6.87 18.76
CA ARG A 13 -56.65 5.90 19.41
C ARG A 13 -57.49 4.80 20.07
N ALA A 14 -57.11 3.54 19.90
CA ALA A 14 -57.47 2.47 20.82
C ALA A 14 -56.23 1.60 21.12
N HIS A 15 -55.84 1.62 22.40
CA HIS A 15 -54.89 0.71 23.01
C HIS A 15 -55.51 -0.68 23.18
N VAL A 16 -54.78 -1.74 22.83
CA VAL A 16 -55.00 -3.08 23.42
C VAL A 16 -53.65 -3.68 23.80
N ARG A 17 -53.56 -4.11 25.06
CA ARG A 17 -52.40 -4.71 25.75
C ARG A 17 -52.63 -6.22 25.89
N ALA A 18 -51.52 -6.97 25.84
CA ALA A 18 -51.31 -8.32 26.42
C ALA A 18 -52.03 -9.50 25.69
N GLN A 19 -51.57 -10.76 25.65
CA GLN A 19 -50.70 -11.59 26.50
C GLN A 19 -49.99 -12.70 25.67
N ALA A 20 -48.93 -13.28 26.25
CA ALA A 20 -48.22 -14.48 25.77
C ALA A 20 -48.89 -15.80 26.21
N PRO A 21 -48.57 -16.95 25.58
CA PRO A 21 -48.71 -18.25 26.22
C PRO A 21 -47.38 -19.05 26.31
N GLY A 22 -46.97 -19.32 27.56
CA GLY A 22 -46.94 -20.67 28.14
C GLY A 22 -46.07 -21.77 27.51
N HIS A 23 -45.00 -22.10 28.23
CA HIS A 23 -44.29 -23.40 28.24
C HIS A 23 -45.21 -24.63 28.39
N PRO A 24 -44.75 -25.82 27.94
CA PRO A 24 -44.92 -27.04 28.70
C PRO A 24 -43.58 -27.62 29.18
N ARG A 25 -43.56 -28.01 30.46
CA ARG A 25 -42.49 -28.80 31.10
C ARG A 25 -42.76 -30.30 30.92
N GLY A 26 -41.70 -31.04 30.61
CA GLY A 26 -41.37 -32.29 31.31
C GLY A 26 -41.81 -33.63 30.69
N ARG A 27 -40.84 -34.33 30.08
CA ARG A 27 -40.58 -35.75 30.40
C ARG A 27 -39.06 -35.99 30.45
N ARG A 28 -38.62 -36.60 31.56
CA ARG A 28 -37.27 -37.12 31.80
C ARG A 28 -37.10 -38.50 31.16
N LEU A 29 -35.83 -38.87 30.97
CA LEU A 29 -35.16 -40.20 31.06
C LEU A 29 -34.22 -40.37 29.86
N GLN A 30 -33.00 -40.89 29.93
CA GLN A 30 -31.96 -41.11 30.94
C GLN A 30 -30.77 -41.69 30.15
N GLY A 31 -29.53 -41.33 30.52
CA GLY A 31 -28.27 -42.02 30.13
C GLY A 31 -27.78 -41.78 28.69
N LEU A 32 -26.50 -41.76 28.33
CA LEU A 32 -25.20 -42.04 28.97
C LEU A 32 -24.12 -41.43 28.05
N GLY A 33 -22.98 -41.00 28.60
CA GLY A 33 -21.75 -40.77 27.81
C GLY A 33 -21.12 -39.40 27.94
N ARG A 34 -20.45 -39.15 29.08
CA ARG A 34 -19.54 -38.02 29.29
C ARG A 34 -18.32 -38.16 28.37
N ARG A 35 -18.00 -37.14 27.56
CA ARG A 35 -16.65 -36.87 27.09
C ARG A 35 -16.22 -35.48 27.57
N SER A 36 -15.13 -35.48 28.31
CA SER A 36 -14.51 -34.35 29.01
C SER A 36 -13.92 -33.35 28.03
N LEU A 37 -14.28 -32.08 28.17
CA LEU A 37 -13.56 -30.95 27.54
C LEU A 37 -12.35 -30.58 28.41
N PRO A 38 -11.17 -30.28 27.85
CA PRO A 38 -10.02 -29.89 28.66
C PRO A 38 -10.16 -28.47 29.21
N ALA A 39 -9.73 -28.32 30.47
CA ALA A 39 -9.84 -27.14 31.31
C ALA A 39 -8.95 -25.95 30.82
N PRO A 40 -9.27 -24.71 31.24
CA PRO A 40 -8.54 -23.52 30.84
C PRO A 40 -7.18 -23.41 31.54
N VAL A 41 -6.15 -23.03 30.77
CA VAL A 41 -4.78 -22.82 31.23
C VAL A 41 -4.72 -21.69 32.26
N HIS A 42 -4.04 -21.97 33.37
CA HIS A 42 -3.84 -21.10 34.53
C HIS A 42 -3.23 -19.73 34.16
N ARG A 43 -3.88 -18.65 34.65
CA ARG A 43 -3.27 -17.33 34.78
C ARG A 43 -2.31 -17.34 35.97
N HIS A 44 -1.02 -17.09 35.71
CA HIS A 44 -0.08 -16.70 36.76
C HIS A 44 -0.43 -15.30 37.30
N ARG A 45 -0.77 -15.24 38.59
CA ARG A 45 -0.71 -14.03 39.43
C ARG A 45 0.72 -13.90 39.98
N GLY A 46 1.28 -12.69 39.96
CA GLY A 46 2.36 -12.29 40.87
C GLY A 46 3.53 -11.55 40.22
N GLN A 47 3.41 -10.23 40.07
CA GLN A 47 4.24 -9.22 40.74
C GLN A 47 3.87 -7.84 40.19
N GLU A 48 2.94 -7.17 40.88
CA GLU A 48 2.75 -5.73 40.74
C GLU A 48 3.96 -5.04 41.37
N ARG A 49 4.78 -4.38 40.55
CA ARG A 49 5.75 -3.40 41.04
C ARG A 49 5.01 -2.08 41.20
N THR A 50 4.81 -1.69 42.44
CA THR A 50 4.36 -0.36 42.85
C THR A 50 5.40 0.68 42.43
N PHE A 51 5.03 1.56 41.50
CA PHE A 51 5.79 2.79 41.23
C PHE A 51 5.22 3.90 42.12
N PRO A 52 6.05 4.62 42.92
CA PRO A 52 5.56 5.72 43.73
C PRO A 52 5.13 6.88 42.83
N ARG A 53 3.87 7.31 42.98
CA ARG A 53 3.35 8.57 42.45
C ARG A 53 3.90 9.73 43.29
N ALA A 54 4.98 10.34 42.83
CA ALA A 54 5.35 11.71 43.21
C ALA A 54 6.28 12.30 42.14
N GLY A 55 5.93 13.48 41.61
CA GLY A 55 6.85 14.30 40.81
C GLY A 55 6.60 14.34 39.31
N LEU A 56 5.44 14.86 38.87
CA LEU A 56 5.30 15.44 37.53
C LEU A 56 4.16 16.47 37.52
N ALA A 57 4.35 17.49 38.34
CA ALA A 57 3.56 18.73 38.32
C ALA A 57 4.56 19.90 38.26
N HIS A 58 5.15 20.12 37.08
CA HIS A 58 5.72 21.38 36.60
C HIS A 58 6.40 21.14 35.25
N ALA A 59 5.62 21.14 34.16
CA ALA A 59 6.06 21.44 32.79
C ALA A 59 4.86 21.36 31.82
N LEU A 60 3.71 21.94 32.18
CA LEU A 60 2.56 22.10 31.28
C LEU A 60 1.85 23.43 31.57
N HIS A 61 2.61 24.52 31.51
CA HIS A 61 2.07 25.85 31.32
C HIS A 61 3.09 26.58 30.46
N ASP A 62 2.88 26.57 29.15
CA ASP A 62 2.90 27.76 28.28
C ASP A 62 2.84 27.33 26.81
N VAL A 63 1.64 27.03 26.31
CA VAL A 63 1.39 26.90 24.86
C VAL A 63 0.02 27.50 24.56
N SER A 64 -0.09 28.82 24.77
CA SER A 64 -1.23 29.62 24.35
C SER A 64 -0.74 30.95 23.79
N ALA A 65 -0.28 30.94 22.53
CA ALA A 65 -0.12 32.16 21.74
C ALA A 65 -0.89 31.99 20.41
N PRO A 66 -1.72 32.97 19.99
CA PRO A 66 -2.56 32.82 18.79
C PRO A 66 -1.75 32.91 17.50
N LEU A 67 -2.08 32.05 16.53
CA LEU A 67 -1.67 32.18 15.14
C LEU A 67 -2.44 33.35 14.50
N ALA A 68 -1.76 34.46 14.28
CA ALA A 68 -2.18 35.52 13.37
C ALA A 68 -0.95 36.06 12.62
N ASP A 69 -1.15 36.36 11.34
CA ASP A 69 -0.24 36.99 10.37
C ASP A 69 0.95 36.18 9.82
N ALA A 70 0.68 35.50 8.70
CA ALA A 70 1.63 35.36 7.59
C ALA A 70 0.86 35.17 6.26
N GLN A 71 -0.01 36.13 5.93
CA GLN A 71 -0.52 36.35 4.57
C GLN A 71 -0.14 37.77 4.13
N ALA A 72 1.12 37.96 3.76
CA ALA A 72 1.58 39.08 2.93
C ALA A 72 3.06 38.85 2.59
N ASP A 73 3.31 38.19 1.46
CA ASP A 73 4.36 38.59 0.51
C ASP A 73 4.52 37.51 -0.55
N ARG A 74 3.99 37.80 -1.74
CA ARG A 74 4.57 37.47 -3.06
C ARG A 74 3.55 37.82 -4.15
N ALA A 75 3.44 39.10 -4.43
CA ALA A 75 3.13 39.59 -5.77
C ALA A 75 4.43 40.12 -6.37
N GLY A 76 4.76 39.69 -7.59
CA GLY A 76 5.76 40.35 -8.44
C GLY A 76 7.14 39.68 -8.50
N ALA A 77 7.30 38.70 -9.39
CA ALA A 77 8.46 38.58 -10.27
C ALA A 77 8.17 37.49 -11.33
N ALA A 78 7.55 37.92 -12.43
CA ALA A 78 7.68 37.21 -13.69
C ALA A 78 9.10 37.47 -14.21
N HIS A 79 9.84 36.41 -14.51
CA HIS A 79 10.88 36.44 -15.55
C HIS A 79 11.16 35.01 -16.03
N ASP A 80 11.09 34.87 -17.35
CA ASP A 80 11.52 33.73 -18.14
C ASP A 80 12.96 33.32 -17.83
N GLY A 81 13.24 32.02 -17.92
CA GLY A 81 14.59 31.49 -17.77
C GLY A 81 14.63 29.97 -17.85
N GLN A 82 14.62 29.45 -19.08
CA GLN A 82 14.97 28.07 -19.39
C GLN A 82 16.36 27.71 -18.84
N GLY A 83 16.47 26.59 -18.12
CA GLY A 83 17.73 26.00 -17.65
C GLY A 83 17.50 24.59 -17.08
N PRO A 84 18.40 23.62 -17.28
CA PRO A 84 17.99 22.28 -17.70
C PRO A 84 17.73 21.30 -16.55
N HIS A 85 16.63 20.56 -16.64
CA HIS A 85 16.48 19.28 -15.94
C HIS A 85 17.37 18.24 -16.63
N ALA A 86 18.58 18.04 -16.10
CA ALA A 86 19.42 16.92 -16.48
C ALA A 86 18.77 15.61 -15.97
N ALA A 87 18.03 14.94 -16.84
CA ALA A 87 17.64 13.56 -16.66
C ALA A 87 18.92 12.71 -16.57
N LEU A 88 19.25 12.23 -15.37
CA LEU A 88 20.31 11.25 -15.16
C LEU A 88 19.89 9.93 -15.84
N ARG A 89 20.33 9.73 -17.08
CA ARG A 89 20.35 8.42 -17.73
C ARG A 89 21.42 7.55 -17.04
N PRO A 90 21.10 6.34 -16.57
CA PRO A 90 22.14 5.38 -16.21
C PRO A 90 22.90 4.98 -17.48
N GLN A 91 24.21 5.16 -17.48
CA GLN A 91 25.11 4.60 -18.49
C GLN A 91 25.30 3.10 -18.22
N ASP A 92 25.41 2.34 -19.31
CA ASP A 92 25.62 0.89 -19.40
C ASP A 92 26.80 0.40 -18.52
N PRO A 93 26.75 -0.78 -17.87
CA PRO A 93 27.71 -1.15 -16.85
C PRO A 93 29.02 -1.69 -17.45
N GLY A 94 30.08 -0.89 -17.35
CA GLY A 94 31.45 -1.37 -17.43
C GLY A 94 31.75 -2.36 -16.29
N GLN A 95 32.27 -3.53 -16.66
CA GLN A 95 32.54 -4.66 -15.78
C GLN A 95 33.62 -4.32 -14.72
N GLY A 96 33.20 -4.09 -13.48
CA GLY A 96 34.08 -4.02 -12.32
C GLY A 96 34.40 -5.42 -11.78
N ARG A 97 35.65 -5.85 -11.99
CA ARG A 97 36.23 -7.13 -11.57
C ARG A 97 36.38 -7.19 -10.04
N LEU A 98 35.59 -8.02 -9.37
CA LEU A 98 35.86 -8.48 -7.99
C LEU A 98 36.86 -9.65 -8.05
N LEU A 99 37.94 -9.56 -7.27
CA LEU A 99 39.04 -10.54 -7.23
C LEU A 99 38.58 -11.87 -6.60
N PRO A 100 39.03 -13.04 -7.10
CA PRO A 100 38.66 -14.33 -6.52
C PRO A 100 39.71 -14.83 -5.50
N HIS A 101 39.25 -15.33 -4.36
CA HIS A 101 40.01 -16.31 -3.57
C HIS A 101 39.72 -17.72 -4.11
N GLY A 102 40.79 -18.46 -4.35
CA GLY A 102 40.80 -19.71 -5.11
C GLY A 102 40.22 -20.91 -4.37
N GLY A 103 39.58 -21.78 -5.14
CA GLY A 103 39.20 -23.14 -4.78
C GLY A 103 38.78 -23.88 -6.06
N LYS A 104 39.62 -24.82 -6.52
CA LYS A 104 39.43 -25.58 -7.76
C LYS A 104 38.25 -26.55 -7.64
N GLY A 105 37.40 -26.59 -8.66
CA GLY A 105 36.35 -27.61 -8.81
C GLY A 105 35.59 -27.41 -10.11
N HIS A 106 36.06 -28.00 -11.20
CA HIS A 106 35.38 -28.01 -12.49
C HIS A 106 34.12 -28.88 -12.42
N ARG A 107 32.94 -28.29 -12.66
CA ARG A 107 31.76 -29.00 -13.16
C ARG A 107 31.14 -28.20 -14.31
N ALA A 108 30.90 -28.92 -15.41
CA ALA A 108 30.41 -28.41 -16.68
C ALA A 108 29.11 -27.60 -16.51
N GLY A 109 29.14 -26.36 -17.00
CA GLY A 109 28.02 -25.41 -16.91
C GLY A 109 26.91 -25.77 -17.90
N GLN A 110 25.68 -25.82 -17.38
CA GLN A 110 24.46 -25.85 -18.16
C GLN A 110 24.26 -24.54 -18.93
N PRO A 111 23.53 -24.53 -20.06
CA PRO A 111 23.37 -23.34 -20.89
C PRO A 111 22.49 -22.29 -20.19
N GLY A 112 23.05 -21.09 -20.00
CA GLY A 112 22.34 -19.82 -20.11
C GLY A 112 21.14 -19.53 -19.20
N ARG A 113 21.31 -19.59 -17.86
CA ARG A 113 20.45 -18.76 -16.99
C ARG A 113 20.97 -17.33 -17.04
N SER A 114 20.19 -16.40 -17.60
CA SER A 114 20.46 -14.97 -17.46
C SER A 114 20.64 -14.64 -15.97
N ARG A 115 21.72 -13.91 -15.65
CA ARG A 115 22.04 -13.57 -14.25
C ARG A 115 20.91 -12.70 -13.69
N ALA A 116 20.24 -13.18 -12.65
CA ALA A 116 19.18 -12.42 -11.99
C ALA A 116 19.73 -11.07 -11.51
N MET A 117 18.96 -10.01 -11.72
CA MET A 117 19.30 -8.66 -11.30
C MET A 117 19.00 -8.51 -9.82
N LYS A 118 20.03 -8.14 -9.05
CA LYS A 118 19.99 -8.11 -7.59
C LYS A 118 19.69 -6.71 -7.08
N TYR A 119 18.67 -6.57 -6.25
CA TYR A 119 18.23 -5.29 -5.68
C TYR A 119 18.19 -5.35 -4.16
N LEU A 120 18.66 -4.28 -3.49
CA LEU A 120 18.45 -4.12 -2.06
C LEU A 120 16.99 -3.75 -1.81
N TYR A 121 16.28 -4.61 -1.09
CA TYR A 121 14.85 -4.51 -0.84
C TYR A 121 14.57 -4.02 0.57
N TYR A 122 13.76 -2.97 0.66
CA TYR A 122 13.24 -2.40 1.89
C TYR A 122 11.72 -2.67 1.96
N PRO A 123 11.30 -3.72 2.69
CA PRO A 123 9.88 -4.06 2.83
C PRO A 123 9.13 -3.01 3.66
N GLY A 124 9.80 -2.42 4.65
CA GLY A 124 9.18 -1.55 5.64
C GLY A 124 8.09 -2.26 6.46
N CYS A 125 7.46 -1.52 7.37
CA CYS A 125 6.42 -2.08 8.23
C CYS A 125 5.17 -2.54 7.46
N SER A 126 4.86 -1.88 6.33
CA SER A 126 3.64 -2.16 5.58
C SER A 126 3.66 -3.57 4.98
N GLN A 127 4.75 -3.97 4.33
CA GLN A 127 4.82 -5.28 3.67
C GLN A 127 4.88 -6.45 4.67
N GLN A 128 5.42 -6.22 5.87
CA GLN A 128 5.45 -7.23 6.93
C GLN A 128 4.11 -7.38 7.68
N ALA A 129 3.24 -6.37 7.63
CA ALA A 129 1.95 -6.35 8.33
C ALA A 129 0.76 -6.36 7.36
N THR A 130 0.11 -5.21 7.15
CA THR A 130 -1.14 -5.10 6.37
C THR A 130 -0.96 -5.44 4.88
N GLY A 131 0.27 -5.34 4.36
CA GLY A 131 0.64 -5.69 2.99
C GLY A 131 1.14 -7.12 2.80
N ARG A 132 0.89 -8.05 3.74
CA ARG A 132 1.38 -9.44 3.67
C ARG A 132 1.09 -10.13 2.33
N THR A 133 -0.08 -9.88 1.74
CA THR A 133 -0.48 -10.42 0.42
C THR A 133 0.38 -9.90 -0.72
N TYR A 134 0.79 -8.63 -0.64
CA TYR A 134 1.68 -8.01 -1.59
C TYR A 134 3.10 -8.59 -1.43
N GLU A 135 3.62 -8.72 -0.21
CA GLU A 135 4.92 -9.35 0.03
C GLU A 135 4.99 -10.79 -0.51
N GLU A 136 3.98 -11.62 -0.22
CA GLU A 136 3.96 -13.02 -0.68
C GLU A 136 3.91 -13.13 -2.21
N SER A 137 3.02 -12.37 -2.85
CA SER A 137 2.95 -12.34 -4.32
C SER A 137 4.23 -11.77 -4.95
N LEU A 138 4.86 -10.77 -4.31
CA LEU A 138 6.14 -10.23 -4.77
C LEU A 138 7.25 -11.29 -4.74
N ARG A 139 7.37 -12.05 -3.65
CA ARG A 139 8.37 -13.12 -3.53
C ARG A 139 8.16 -14.24 -4.54
N SER A 140 6.90 -14.49 -4.92
CA SER A 140 6.53 -15.44 -5.97
C SER A 140 6.88 -14.93 -7.38
N VAL A 141 6.62 -13.66 -7.66
CA VAL A 141 6.74 -13.09 -9.01
C VAL A 141 8.15 -12.58 -9.33
N ALA A 142 8.89 -12.07 -8.34
CA ALA A 142 10.21 -11.48 -8.57
C ALA A 142 11.19 -12.43 -9.31
N PRO A 143 11.30 -13.73 -8.95
CA PRO A 143 12.18 -14.65 -9.68
C PRO A 143 11.77 -14.86 -11.15
N GLU A 144 10.47 -14.89 -11.46
CA GLU A 144 9.96 -15.02 -12.84
C GLU A 144 10.32 -13.81 -13.71
N LEU A 145 10.44 -12.63 -13.07
CA LEU A 145 10.90 -11.40 -13.71
C LEU A 145 12.44 -11.28 -13.75
N GLY A 146 13.17 -12.27 -13.25
CA GLY A 146 14.63 -12.22 -13.16
C GLY A 146 15.15 -11.27 -12.07
N ILE A 147 14.34 -10.99 -11.05
CA ILE A 147 14.67 -10.10 -9.92
C ILE A 147 15.04 -10.95 -8.70
N GLU A 148 16.19 -10.67 -8.11
CA GLU A 148 16.57 -11.13 -6.77
C GLU A 148 16.43 -9.97 -5.77
N LEU A 149 15.50 -10.09 -4.82
CA LEU A 149 15.28 -9.09 -3.76
C LEU A 149 16.02 -9.49 -2.49
N VAL A 150 17.10 -8.79 -2.18
CA VAL A 150 17.84 -9.00 -0.92
C VAL A 150 17.33 -8.03 0.12
N GLU A 151 16.70 -8.56 1.15
CA GLU A 151 16.20 -7.74 2.23
C GLU A 151 17.34 -7.04 2.97
N MET A 152 17.17 -5.73 3.10
CA MET A 152 18.03 -4.85 3.88
C MET A 152 18.09 -5.31 5.34
N GLN A 153 19.27 -5.24 5.96
CA GLN A 153 19.41 -5.58 7.38
C GLN A 153 19.26 -4.33 8.24
N ASP A 154 18.72 -4.52 9.46
CA ASP A 154 18.61 -3.46 10.48
C ASP A 154 17.84 -2.21 10.01
N TRP A 155 16.87 -2.36 9.09
CA TRP A 155 16.01 -1.25 8.69
C TRP A 155 15.00 -0.89 9.79
N ASN A 156 14.53 0.36 9.81
CA ASN A 156 13.43 0.82 10.67
C ASN A 156 12.24 1.32 9.84
N CYS A 157 11.07 1.48 10.46
CA CYS A 157 9.92 2.12 9.81
C CYS A 157 10.30 3.52 9.30
N CYS A 158 9.89 3.86 8.08
CA CYS A 158 10.16 5.15 7.45
C CYS A 158 9.51 6.36 8.15
N GLY A 159 8.67 6.14 9.17
CA GLY A 159 8.04 7.22 9.95
C GLY A 159 6.95 8.00 9.20
N THR A 160 6.63 7.62 7.95
CA THR A 160 5.63 8.33 7.14
C THR A 160 4.28 8.43 7.84
N THR A 161 3.57 9.52 7.57
CA THR A 161 2.23 9.83 8.08
C THR A 161 2.20 10.28 9.53
N THR A 162 2.47 9.38 10.49
CA THR A 162 2.25 9.68 11.92
C THR A 162 3.36 10.54 12.50
N VAL A 163 4.63 10.18 12.27
CA VAL A 163 5.77 10.93 12.84
C VAL A 163 5.90 12.28 12.15
N MET A 164 5.67 12.32 10.84
CA MET A 164 5.73 13.55 10.04
C MET A 164 4.74 14.64 10.54
N ALA A 165 3.60 14.24 11.09
CA ALA A 165 2.61 15.18 11.63
C ALA A 165 3.03 15.80 12.98
N VAL A 166 4.00 15.20 13.68
CA VAL A 166 4.41 15.60 15.04
C VAL A 166 5.81 16.20 15.03
N ASN A 167 6.77 15.55 14.38
CA ASN A 167 8.17 15.99 14.36
C ASN A 167 8.81 15.68 13.00
N LYS A 168 9.00 16.72 12.20
CA LYS A 168 9.56 16.64 10.85
C LYS A 168 11.01 16.15 10.84
N VAL A 169 11.84 16.59 11.80
CA VAL A 169 13.25 16.15 11.90
C VAL A 169 13.29 14.65 12.17
N LEU A 170 12.56 14.18 13.19
CA LEU A 170 12.51 12.75 13.52
C LEU A 170 12.01 11.90 12.35
N ALA A 171 10.95 12.33 11.66
CA ALA A 171 10.41 11.61 10.52
C ALA A 171 11.43 11.46 9.38
N LEU A 172 12.14 12.54 9.06
CA LEU A 172 13.20 12.51 8.04
C LEU A 172 14.40 11.69 8.52
N SER A 173 14.81 11.78 9.79
CA SER A 173 15.91 10.99 10.34
C SER A 173 15.64 9.49 10.29
N LEU A 174 14.41 9.04 10.53
CA LEU A 174 14.02 7.63 10.39
C LEU A 174 14.18 7.12 8.95
N ALA A 175 13.75 7.89 7.96
CA ALA A 175 13.94 7.51 6.56
C ALA A 175 15.41 7.64 6.13
N ALA A 176 16.10 8.68 6.58
CA ALA A 176 17.51 8.93 6.32
C ALA A 176 18.40 7.81 6.86
N ARG A 177 18.09 7.24 8.02
CA ARG A 177 18.80 6.07 8.58
C ARG A 177 18.79 4.90 7.60
N ASN A 178 17.66 4.62 6.96
CA ASN A 178 17.58 3.56 5.96
C ASN A 178 18.42 3.88 4.71
N LEU A 179 18.49 5.15 4.27
CA LEU A 179 19.38 5.54 3.17
C LEU A 179 20.86 5.37 3.53
N ALA A 180 21.26 5.82 4.72
CA ALA A 180 22.62 5.69 5.24
C ALA A 180 23.05 4.22 5.37
N LEU A 181 22.17 3.36 5.87
CA LEU A 181 22.41 1.92 5.96
C LEU A 181 22.56 1.26 4.58
N ALA A 182 21.75 1.68 3.59
CA ALA A 182 21.86 1.18 2.22
C ALA A 182 23.19 1.60 1.59
N GLU A 183 23.58 2.86 1.78
CA GLU A 183 24.86 3.39 1.29
C GLU A 183 26.04 2.69 1.93
N ARG A 184 26.00 2.48 3.26
CA ARG A 184 27.02 1.75 4.00
C ARG A 184 27.17 0.30 3.54
N ALA A 185 26.08 -0.32 3.08
CA ALA A 185 26.09 -1.65 2.49
C ALA A 185 26.59 -1.66 1.02
N GLY A 186 26.97 -0.51 0.46
CA GLY A 186 27.44 -0.37 -0.92
C GLY A 186 26.33 -0.48 -1.97
N ALA A 187 25.06 -0.34 -1.57
CA ALA A 187 23.95 -0.40 -2.50
C ALA A 187 23.85 0.89 -3.31
N LYS A 188 23.66 0.76 -4.63
CA LYS A 188 23.39 1.91 -5.52
C LYS A 188 21.93 2.35 -5.48
N GLU A 189 21.04 1.43 -5.11
CA GLU A 189 19.61 1.73 -5.02
C GLU A 189 18.92 0.91 -3.93
N ILE A 190 17.82 1.47 -3.42
CA ILE A 190 16.89 0.84 -2.48
C ILE A 190 15.53 0.71 -3.14
N VAL A 191 14.99 -0.51 -3.18
CA VAL A 191 13.69 -0.83 -3.76
C VAL A 191 12.65 -1.02 -2.67
N THR A 192 11.46 -0.44 -2.81
CA THR A 192 10.35 -0.67 -1.89
C THR A 192 9.01 -0.80 -2.59
N GLY A 193 8.13 -1.65 -2.05
CA GLY A 193 6.76 -1.80 -2.55
C GLY A 193 5.76 -0.80 -1.98
N CYS A 194 6.12 -0.07 -0.93
CA CYS A 194 5.21 0.86 -0.28
C CYS A 194 5.43 2.30 -0.82
N PRO A 195 4.42 2.94 -1.44
CA PRO A 195 4.56 4.32 -1.91
C PRO A 195 4.92 5.32 -0.81
N SER A 196 4.37 5.13 0.41
CA SER A 196 4.70 5.96 1.57
C SER A 196 6.15 5.83 2.01
N CYS A 197 6.75 4.65 1.83
CA CYS A 197 8.17 4.43 2.10
C CYS A 197 9.03 5.15 1.06
N ALA A 198 8.74 4.97 -0.22
CA ALA A 198 9.46 5.64 -1.32
C ALA A 198 9.41 7.17 -1.15
N LEU A 199 8.21 7.72 -0.89
CA LEU A 199 8.03 9.16 -0.67
C LEU A 199 8.90 9.72 0.47
N SER A 200 8.93 9.05 1.62
CA SER A 200 9.74 9.55 2.75
C SER A 200 11.24 9.37 2.52
N LEU A 201 11.65 8.32 1.83
CA LEU A 201 13.04 8.14 1.41
C LEU A 201 13.45 9.24 0.41
N HIS A 202 12.62 9.59 -0.57
CA HIS A 202 12.91 10.72 -1.48
C HIS A 202 12.99 12.05 -0.73
N LYS A 203 12.06 12.32 0.20
CA LYS A 203 12.11 13.54 1.03
C LYS A 203 13.38 13.61 1.88
N ALA A 204 13.77 12.49 2.49
CA ALA A 204 15.00 12.41 3.28
C ALA A 204 16.23 12.62 2.41
N HIS A 205 16.30 11.97 1.25
CA HIS A 205 17.36 12.18 0.27
C HIS A 205 17.48 13.67 -0.09
N GLN A 206 16.39 14.28 -0.56
CA GLN A 206 16.37 15.69 -0.94
C GLN A 206 16.81 16.60 0.22
N SER A 207 16.26 16.40 1.41
CA SER A 207 16.60 17.21 2.58
C SER A 207 18.08 17.07 2.97
N LEU A 208 18.71 15.93 2.73
CA LEU A 208 20.13 15.72 3.04
C LEU A 208 21.05 16.33 2.00
N THR A 209 20.60 16.49 0.76
CA THR A 209 21.41 16.93 -0.39
C THR A 209 21.15 18.37 -0.83
N ASP A 210 20.08 19.02 -0.37
CA ASP A 210 19.68 20.36 -0.80
C ASP A 210 20.36 21.52 -0.04
N GLY A 211 21.24 21.22 0.91
CA GLY A 211 21.93 22.22 1.74
C GLY A 211 21.03 22.92 2.77
N SER A 212 19.79 22.48 2.98
CA SER A 212 18.85 23.13 3.89
C SER A 212 19.24 23.02 5.36
N ALA A 213 18.78 23.98 6.17
CA ALA A 213 18.90 23.95 7.63
C ALA A 213 18.18 22.73 8.25
N LEU A 214 17.09 22.27 7.61
CA LEU A 214 16.44 21.03 7.99
C LEU A 214 17.36 19.82 7.75
N GLY A 215 18.02 19.77 6.60
CA GLY A 215 19.05 18.79 6.27
C GLY A 215 20.18 18.74 7.29
N ALA A 216 20.65 19.89 7.75
CA ALA A 216 21.68 19.97 8.78
C ALA A 216 21.26 19.26 10.09
N LYS A 217 20.03 19.49 10.56
CA LYS A 217 19.49 18.81 11.75
C LYS A 217 19.34 17.30 11.54
N VAL A 218 18.97 16.86 10.33
CA VAL A 218 18.88 15.43 10.01
C VAL A 218 20.27 14.78 9.98
N ARG A 219 21.29 15.46 9.43
CA ARG A 219 22.68 14.99 9.46
C ARG A 219 23.22 14.88 10.88
N GLU A 220 22.93 15.86 11.74
CA GLU A 220 23.27 15.81 13.18
C GLU A 220 22.65 14.57 13.86
N ALA A 221 21.37 14.31 13.62
CA ALA A 221 20.68 13.13 14.14
C ALA A 221 21.27 11.81 13.62
N LEU A 222 21.70 11.75 12.34
CA LEU A 222 22.40 10.57 11.81
C LEU A 222 23.77 10.38 12.47
N ALA A 223 24.54 11.47 12.63
CA ALA A 223 25.87 11.44 13.24
C ALA A 223 25.81 10.96 14.69
N ALA A 224 24.79 11.39 15.45
CA ALA A 224 24.54 10.89 16.80
C ALA A 224 24.29 9.37 16.86
N GLY A 225 23.81 8.78 15.76
CA GLY A 225 23.65 7.34 15.58
C GLY A 225 24.85 6.63 14.91
N GLY A 226 25.98 7.32 14.71
CA GLY A 226 27.16 6.77 14.03
C GLY A 226 26.93 6.49 12.54
N LEU A 227 26.03 7.24 11.90
CA LEU A 227 25.70 7.11 10.49
C LEU A 227 26.03 8.38 9.71
N GLU A 228 26.41 8.20 8.46
CA GLU A 228 26.62 9.26 7.48
C GLU A 228 25.85 8.90 6.21
N TYR A 229 25.39 9.92 5.47
CA TYR A 229 24.79 9.73 4.15
C TYR A 229 25.32 10.78 3.17
N LYS A 230 25.87 10.30 2.05
CA LYS A 230 26.57 11.08 1.02
C LYS A 230 25.72 11.32 -0.22
N GLY A 231 24.48 10.81 -0.26
CA GLY A 231 23.57 11.07 -1.38
C GLY A 231 23.70 10.11 -2.55
N THR A 232 24.37 8.96 -2.40
CA THR A 232 24.68 8.08 -3.55
C THR A 232 23.63 7.01 -3.84
N VAL A 233 22.62 6.86 -2.97
CA VAL A 233 21.59 5.82 -3.10
C VAL A 233 20.35 6.37 -3.80
N ALA A 234 19.99 5.75 -4.91
CA ALA A 234 18.71 5.99 -5.59
C ALA A 234 17.57 5.25 -4.88
N VAL A 235 16.40 5.88 -4.78
CA VAL A 235 15.19 5.25 -4.22
C VAL A 235 14.28 4.85 -5.36
N ARG A 236 13.78 3.61 -5.36
CA ARG A 236 12.91 3.08 -6.42
C ARG A 236 11.67 2.39 -5.85
N HIS A 237 10.51 2.70 -6.40
CA HIS A 237 9.26 1.99 -6.13
C HIS A 237 9.12 0.77 -7.05
N LEU A 238 8.49 -0.31 -6.57
CA LEU A 238 8.28 -1.54 -7.35
C LEU A 238 7.57 -1.33 -8.69
N LEU A 239 6.68 -0.35 -8.82
CA LEU A 239 6.00 -0.06 -10.07
C LEU A 239 6.99 0.33 -11.16
N ASP A 240 7.92 1.23 -10.84
CA ASP A 240 8.97 1.67 -11.77
C ASP A 240 9.99 0.55 -12.03
N LEU A 241 10.35 -0.24 -11.00
CA LEU A 241 11.19 -1.43 -11.19
C LEU A 241 10.57 -2.41 -12.19
N ILE A 242 9.30 -2.74 -12.04
CA ILE A 242 8.61 -3.70 -12.90
C ILE A 242 8.42 -3.10 -14.30
N VAL A 243 7.86 -1.90 -14.41
CA VAL A 243 7.45 -1.36 -15.71
C VAL A 243 8.64 -0.84 -16.53
N ASN A 244 9.60 -0.15 -15.90
CA ASN A 244 10.66 0.58 -16.61
C ASN A 244 12.02 -0.11 -16.56
N GLN A 245 12.38 -0.77 -15.45
CA GLN A 245 13.68 -1.45 -15.33
C GLN A 245 13.65 -2.87 -15.88
N VAL A 246 12.65 -3.69 -15.52
CA VAL A 246 12.43 -4.97 -16.20
C VAL A 246 11.95 -4.73 -17.62
N GLY A 247 11.01 -3.78 -17.78
CA GLY A 247 10.52 -3.37 -19.09
C GLY A 247 9.26 -4.12 -19.52
N ILE A 248 8.35 -3.38 -20.15
CA ILE A 248 7.06 -3.90 -20.64
C ILE A 248 7.23 -5.08 -21.62
N GLU A 249 8.16 -5.00 -22.57
CA GLU A 249 8.37 -6.08 -23.56
C GLU A 249 8.87 -7.37 -22.90
N ALA A 250 9.77 -7.24 -21.90
CA ALA A 250 10.24 -8.37 -21.13
C ALA A 250 9.09 -9.03 -20.36
N ILE A 251 8.21 -8.25 -19.74
CA ILE A 251 7.01 -8.78 -19.07
C ILE A 251 6.10 -9.50 -20.06
N LYS A 252 5.79 -8.85 -21.20
CA LYS A 252 4.92 -9.41 -22.25
C LYS A 252 5.43 -10.76 -22.75
N SER A 253 6.74 -10.90 -22.96
CA SER A 253 7.35 -12.18 -23.40
C SER A 253 7.23 -13.34 -22.40
N ARG A 254 6.90 -13.05 -21.13
CA ARG A 254 6.74 -14.05 -20.06
C ARG A 254 5.28 -14.40 -19.77
N VAL A 255 4.33 -13.70 -20.40
CA VAL A 255 2.90 -13.96 -20.21
C VAL A 255 2.56 -15.37 -20.70
N ARG A 256 1.95 -16.15 -19.81
CA ARG A 256 1.50 -17.53 -20.09
C ARG A 256 -0.02 -17.66 -20.05
N ALA A 257 -0.68 -16.82 -19.26
CA ALA A 257 -2.13 -16.79 -19.12
C ALA A 257 -2.63 -15.35 -19.33
N PRO A 258 -2.75 -14.87 -20.58
CA PRO A 258 -3.17 -13.49 -20.86
C PRO A 258 -4.48 -13.12 -20.16
N LEU A 259 -4.58 -11.86 -19.73
CA LEU A 259 -5.76 -11.35 -19.01
C LEU A 259 -6.91 -10.96 -19.95
N ALA A 260 -7.04 -11.65 -21.09
CA ALA A 260 -7.97 -11.34 -22.16
C ALA A 260 -9.42 -11.27 -21.67
N GLY A 261 -10.17 -10.28 -22.16
CA GLY A 261 -11.55 -10.01 -21.76
C GLY A 261 -11.72 -9.46 -20.33
N LEU A 262 -10.64 -9.20 -19.59
CA LEU A 262 -10.71 -8.54 -18.30
C LEU A 262 -10.43 -7.04 -18.41
N LYS A 263 -11.47 -6.24 -18.18
CA LYS A 263 -11.37 -4.79 -17.99
C LYS A 263 -10.89 -4.45 -16.58
N ILE A 264 -9.74 -3.81 -16.44
CA ILE A 264 -9.04 -3.57 -15.18
C ILE A 264 -8.88 -2.06 -14.95
N ALA A 265 -9.21 -1.58 -13.75
CA ALA A 265 -9.03 -0.19 -13.37
C ALA A 265 -7.60 0.07 -12.85
N PRO A 266 -6.81 0.95 -13.50
CA PRO A 266 -5.47 1.35 -13.06
C PRO A 266 -5.54 2.38 -11.91
N TYR A 267 -5.60 1.93 -10.65
CA TYR A 267 -5.67 2.82 -9.49
C TYR A 267 -4.29 3.08 -8.88
N TYR A 268 -3.70 4.23 -9.20
CA TYR A 268 -2.38 4.67 -8.73
C TYR A 268 -2.39 5.07 -7.25
N GLY A 269 -3.49 5.68 -6.79
CA GLY A 269 -3.53 6.37 -5.52
C GLY A 269 -2.67 7.64 -5.54
N CYS A 270 -2.33 8.16 -4.36
CA CYS A 270 -1.80 9.51 -4.22
C CYS A 270 -0.27 9.63 -4.16
N GLN A 271 0.44 8.63 -3.59
CA GLN A 271 1.84 8.80 -3.17
C GLN A 271 2.86 8.16 -4.11
N VAL A 272 2.45 7.34 -5.09
CA VAL A 272 3.40 6.69 -6.00
C VAL A 272 3.95 7.64 -7.06
N LEU A 273 3.24 8.74 -7.33
CA LEU A 273 3.60 9.70 -8.38
C LEU A 273 4.03 11.07 -7.85
N ARG A 274 3.62 11.45 -6.63
CA ARG A 274 3.73 12.84 -6.16
C ARG A 274 4.56 12.97 -4.89
N PRO A 275 5.47 13.97 -4.80
CA PRO A 275 5.93 14.87 -5.86
C PRO A 275 7.10 14.29 -6.70
N TYR A 276 7.47 13.02 -6.48
CA TYR A 276 8.63 12.39 -7.11
C TYR A 276 8.17 11.26 -8.04
N PRO A 277 7.63 11.57 -9.24
CA PRO A 277 7.23 10.54 -10.18
C PRO A 277 8.45 9.76 -10.67
N GLN A 278 8.29 8.45 -10.87
CA GLN A 278 9.38 7.56 -11.29
C GLN A 278 9.01 6.92 -12.62
N GLY A 279 9.64 7.40 -13.68
CA GLY A 279 9.41 6.94 -15.05
C GLY A 279 7.94 7.00 -15.47
N ASP A 280 7.20 8.00 -14.98
CA ASP A 280 5.80 8.28 -15.32
C ASP A 280 5.51 9.78 -15.19
N ASP A 281 4.33 10.20 -15.64
CA ASP A 281 3.82 11.56 -15.45
C ASP A 281 2.99 11.67 -14.15
N GLN A 282 3.13 12.76 -13.41
CA GLN A 282 2.46 12.95 -12.12
C GLN A 282 0.94 13.21 -12.23
N ASP A 283 0.50 13.76 -13.36
CA ASP A 283 -0.85 14.23 -13.61
C ASP A 283 -1.57 13.33 -14.62
N ARG A 284 -0.83 12.74 -15.57
CA ARG A 284 -1.31 11.85 -16.62
C ARG A 284 -0.52 10.54 -16.68
N PRO A 285 -0.45 9.78 -15.56
CA PRO A 285 0.33 8.56 -15.50
C PRO A 285 -0.19 7.49 -16.46
N GLN A 286 0.71 6.62 -16.94
CA GLN A 286 0.42 5.55 -17.91
C GLN A 286 1.05 4.19 -17.57
N ASN A 287 1.86 4.06 -16.51
CA ASN A 287 2.55 2.81 -16.22
C ASN A 287 1.63 1.63 -15.86
N LEU A 288 0.56 1.84 -15.11
CA LEU A 288 -0.45 0.80 -14.85
C LEU A 288 -1.22 0.45 -16.12
N GLU A 289 -1.55 1.42 -16.97
CA GLU A 289 -2.20 1.20 -18.26
C GLU A 289 -1.34 0.31 -19.17
N LYS A 290 -0.07 0.69 -19.35
CA LYS A 290 0.91 -0.09 -20.12
C LYS A 290 1.06 -1.49 -19.55
N LEU A 291 1.12 -1.63 -18.22
CA LEU A 291 1.23 -2.93 -17.56
C LEU A 291 -0.01 -3.79 -17.84
N ILE A 292 -1.22 -3.25 -17.69
CA ILE A 292 -2.47 -3.98 -17.98
C ILE A 292 -2.48 -4.48 -19.43
N GLN A 293 -2.14 -3.60 -20.38
CA GLN A 293 -2.09 -3.93 -21.81
C GLN A 293 -1.05 -5.02 -22.11
N ALA A 294 0.14 -4.92 -21.52
CA ALA A 294 1.21 -5.89 -21.69
C ALA A 294 0.83 -7.30 -21.20
N LEU A 295 -0.01 -7.36 -20.16
CA LEU A 295 -0.54 -8.60 -19.60
C LEU A 295 -1.77 -9.13 -20.37
N GLY A 296 -2.20 -8.44 -21.43
CA GLY A 296 -3.34 -8.83 -22.27
C GLY A 296 -4.71 -8.41 -21.73
N GLY A 297 -4.76 -7.49 -20.77
CA GLY A 297 -6.00 -6.95 -20.22
C GLY A 297 -6.47 -5.67 -20.91
N GLU A 298 -7.72 -5.30 -20.67
CA GLU A 298 -8.31 -4.04 -21.13
C GLU A 298 -8.23 -2.98 -20.03
N VAL A 299 -7.88 -1.75 -20.39
CA VAL A 299 -7.78 -0.64 -19.43
C VAL A 299 -9.16 -0.02 -19.24
N ALA A 300 -9.59 0.12 -17.99
CA ALA A 300 -10.77 0.90 -17.65
C ALA A 300 -10.43 2.38 -17.47
N ASP A 301 -11.19 3.26 -18.11
CA ASP A 301 -11.05 4.71 -17.94
C ASP A 301 -12.00 5.23 -16.84
N PHE A 302 -11.46 6.06 -15.93
CA PHE A 302 -12.19 6.66 -14.83
C PHE A 302 -11.42 7.86 -14.23
N ALA A 303 -12.15 8.84 -13.70
CA ALA A 303 -11.58 10.12 -13.28
C ALA A 303 -10.67 10.05 -12.04
N LEU A 304 -10.98 9.20 -11.06
CA LEU A 304 -10.35 9.24 -9.73
C LEU A 304 -9.08 8.38 -9.60
N LYS A 305 -8.37 8.09 -10.70
CA LYS A 305 -7.26 7.13 -10.72
C LYS A 305 -6.04 7.51 -9.87
N THR A 306 -5.79 8.81 -9.66
CA THR A 306 -4.72 9.36 -8.81
C THR A 306 -5.22 9.95 -7.49
N THR A 307 -6.52 9.83 -7.20
CA THR A 307 -7.11 10.39 -5.99
C THR A 307 -6.75 9.54 -4.77
N CYS A 308 -6.57 10.16 -3.61
CA CYS A 308 -6.28 9.45 -2.36
C CYS A 308 -7.41 8.47 -1.98
N CYS A 309 -7.05 7.26 -1.54
CA CYS A 309 -8.02 6.26 -1.09
C CYS A 309 -8.63 6.59 0.29
N GLY A 310 -8.09 7.56 1.03
CA GLY A 310 -8.55 7.88 2.39
C GLY A 310 -8.11 6.87 3.47
N GLY A 311 -7.28 5.88 3.15
CA GLY A 311 -6.94 4.77 4.05
C GLY A 311 -6.38 5.19 5.41
N THR A 312 -5.47 6.18 5.45
CA THR A 312 -4.97 6.73 6.72
C THR A 312 -6.08 7.38 7.55
N LEU A 313 -7.00 8.10 6.90
CA LEU A 313 -8.10 8.78 7.59
C LEU A 313 -9.10 7.77 8.17
N VAL A 314 -9.17 6.54 7.67
CA VAL A 314 -10.04 5.52 8.27
C VAL A 314 -9.71 5.31 9.76
N ALA A 315 -8.45 5.45 10.16
CA ALA A 315 -8.01 5.26 11.54
C ALA A 315 -8.40 6.41 12.49
N THR A 316 -8.51 7.65 11.99
CA THR A 316 -8.72 8.84 12.83
C THR A 316 -10.04 9.57 12.56
N ARG A 317 -10.59 9.43 11.35
CA ARG A 317 -11.80 10.04 10.82
C ARG A 317 -12.50 9.06 9.86
N ALA A 318 -12.99 7.96 10.43
CA ALA A 318 -13.54 6.83 9.68
C ALA A 318 -14.58 7.22 8.63
N GLU A 319 -15.48 8.14 8.96
CA GLU A 319 -16.51 8.63 8.03
C GLU A 319 -15.90 9.28 6.79
N VAL A 320 -14.95 10.20 6.96
CA VAL A 320 -14.27 10.88 5.84
C VAL A 320 -13.50 9.87 4.98
N GLY A 321 -12.71 9.00 5.61
CA GLY A 321 -11.95 7.97 4.89
C GLY A 321 -12.83 7.02 4.09
N ASN A 322 -13.95 6.58 4.67
CA ASN A 322 -14.91 5.70 4.01
C ASN A 322 -15.63 6.40 2.86
N THR A 323 -16.03 7.66 3.03
CA THR A 323 -16.66 8.46 1.96
C THR A 323 -15.70 8.60 0.77
N MET A 324 -14.45 8.98 1.01
CA MET A 324 -13.43 9.07 -0.06
C MET A 324 -13.24 7.74 -0.78
N SER A 325 -13.08 6.65 -0.01
CA SER A 325 -12.94 5.30 -0.57
C SER A 325 -14.14 4.89 -1.41
N SER A 326 -15.37 5.19 -0.96
CA SER A 326 -16.59 4.86 -1.69
C SER A 326 -16.76 5.66 -2.99
N GLN A 327 -16.28 6.91 -3.03
CA GLN A 327 -16.28 7.71 -4.26
C GLN A 327 -15.34 7.11 -5.31
N VAL A 328 -14.16 6.63 -4.89
CA VAL A 328 -13.24 5.90 -5.77
C VAL A 328 -13.91 4.63 -6.31
N ILE A 329 -14.51 3.82 -5.44
CA ILE A 329 -15.23 2.60 -5.87
C ILE A 329 -16.36 2.92 -6.85
N ALA A 330 -17.19 3.93 -6.57
CA ALA A 330 -18.28 4.32 -7.46
C ALA A 330 -17.78 4.83 -8.81
N SER A 331 -16.66 5.56 -8.83
CA SER A 331 -16.03 5.99 -10.09
C SER A 331 -15.51 4.81 -10.90
N ILE A 332 -14.93 3.80 -10.25
CA ILE A 332 -14.43 2.60 -10.90
C ILE A 332 -15.58 1.74 -11.42
N GLU A 333 -16.64 1.54 -10.63
CA GLU A 333 -17.79 0.73 -11.02
C GLU A 333 -18.45 1.24 -12.30
N LYS A 334 -18.59 2.57 -12.44
CA LYS A 334 -19.11 3.21 -13.66
C LYS A 334 -18.30 2.91 -14.93
N SER A 335 -17.02 2.58 -14.79
CA SER A 335 -16.16 2.20 -15.93
C SER A 335 -16.43 0.78 -16.44
N GLY A 336 -17.18 -0.04 -15.68
CA GLY A 336 -17.41 -1.45 -15.97
C GLY A 336 -16.23 -2.36 -15.63
N ALA A 337 -15.22 -1.87 -14.91
CA ALA A 337 -14.06 -2.66 -14.49
C ALA A 337 -14.47 -3.88 -13.66
N LYS A 338 -13.80 -5.01 -13.94
CA LYS A 338 -13.98 -6.29 -13.25
C LYS A 338 -12.88 -6.60 -12.25
N ALA A 339 -11.81 -5.81 -12.26
CA ALA A 339 -10.78 -5.80 -11.23
C ALA A 339 -10.18 -4.40 -11.07
N ILE A 340 -9.56 -4.15 -9.93
CA ILE A 340 -8.75 -2.97 -9.66
C ILE A 340 -7.32 -3.42 -9.49
N VAL A 341 -6.35 -2.73 -10.08
CA VAL A 341 -4.93 -2.91 -9.79
C VAL A 341 -4.37 -1.68 -9.11
N THR A 342 -3.54 -1.88 -8.09
CA THR A 342 -2.88 -0.78 -7.38
C THR A 342 -1.45 -1.13 -6.94
N PRO A 343 -0.50 -0.17 -6.97
CA PRO A 343 0.85 -0.36 -6.47
C PRO A 343 0.97 -0.21 -4.95
N CYS A 344 -0.13 -0.08 -4.22
CA CYS A 344 -0.16 0.27 -2.79
C CYS A 344 -0.99 -0.73 -1.96
N SER A 345 -0.35 -1.39 -1.00
CA SER A 345 -0.99 -2.32 -0.04
C SER A 345 -2.08 -1.67 0.81
N LEU A 346 -1.88 -0.42 1.23
CA LEU A 346 -2.89 0.32 1.98
C LEU A 346 -4.11 0.60 1.10
N CYS A 347 -3.92 1.03 -0.14
CA CYS A 347 -5.01 1.23 -1.09
C CYS A 347 -5.78 -0.06 -1.33
N GLN A 348 -5.08 -1.19 -1.51
CA GLN A 348 -5.73 -2.50 -1.63
C GLN A 348 -6.64 -2.76 -0.43
N THR A 349 -6.08 -2.76 0.78
CA THR A 349 -6.83 -3.07 2.00
C THR A 349 -8.02 -2.14 2.20
N THR A 350 -7.83 -0.83 1.99
CA THR A 350 -8.87 0.18 2.17
C THR A 350 -10.01 0.01 1.16
N LEU A 351 -9.69 -0.16 -0.13
CA LEU A 351 -10.70 -0.33 -1.19
C LEU A 351 -11.41 -1.67 -1.09
N GLU A 352 -10.75 -2.72 -0.60
CA GLU A 352 -11.43 -3.99 -0.28
C GLU A 352 -12.37 -3.86 0.92
N ALA A 353 -11.93 -3.21 1.99
CA ALA A 353 -12.70 -3.07 3.22
C ALA A 353 -13.96 -2.23 3.01
N VAL A 354 -13.86 -1.08 2.31
CA VAL A 354 -15.01 -0.18 2.11
C VAL A 354 -16.15 -0.85 1.34
N GLN A 355 -15.84 -1.78 0.44
CA GLN A 355 -16.86 -2.49 -0.35
C GLN A 355 -17.79 -3.34 0.50
N ARG A 356 -17.35 -3.79 1.70
CA ARG A 356 -18.24 -4.45 2.68
C ARG A 356 -19.37 -3.54 3.17
N HIS A 357 -19.16 -2.23 3.10
CA HIS A 357 -20.10 -1.20 3.50
C HIS A 357 -20.76 -0.49 2.32
N SER A 358 -20.56 -0.97 1.07
CA SER A 358 -21.07 -0.30 -0.12
C SER A 358 -22.59 -0.16 -0.12
N LYS A 359 -23.35 -1.13 0.43
CA LYS A 359 -24.81 -1.02 0.50
C LYS A 359 -25.25 0.21 1.32
N LYS A 360 -24.51 0.52 2.39
CA LYS A 360 -24.77 1.69 3.24
C LYS A 360 -24.29 2.99 2.57
N LEU A 361 -23.12 2.95 1.94
CA LEU A 361 -22.44 4.15 1.41
C LEU A 361 -22.89 4.55 -0.01
N LEU A 362 -23.30 3.58 -0.82
CA LEU A 362 -23.63 3.73 -2.25
C LEU A 362 -25.07 3.28 -2.58
N GLY A 363 -25.83 2.77 -1.60
CA GLY A 363 -27.19 2.27 -1.80
C GLY A 363 -27.29 0.85 -2.40
N HIS A 364 -26.17 0.27 -2.87
CA HIS A 364 -26.14 -1.07 -3.47
C HIS A 364 -24.83 -1.82 -3.17
N LYS A 365 -24.82 -3.14 -3.43
CA LYS A 365 -23.65 -4.00 -3.16
C LYS A 365 -22.68 -3.92 -4.34
N VAL A 366 -21.42 -3.57 -4.06
CA VAL A 366 -20.31 -3.54 -5.02
C VAL A 366 -19.28 -4.57 -4.60
N ARG A 367 -18.77 -5.33 -5.57
CA ARG A 367 -17.82 -6.43 -5.35
C ARG A 367 -16.84 -6.52 -6.52
N ILE A 368 -15.79 -5.73 -6.47
CA ILE A 368 -14.70 -5.69 -7.42
C ILE A 368 -13.41 -6.09 -6.68
N PRO A 369 -12.73 -7.18 -7.09
CA PRO A 369 -11.47 -7.60 -6.49
C PRO A 369 -10.39 -6.54 -6.70
N VAL A 370 -9.59 -6.29 -5.66
CA VAL A 370 -8.46 -5.34 -5.69
C VAL A 370 -7.16 -6.12 -5.60
N LEU A 371 -6.34 -6.01 -6.62
CA LEU A 371 -5.07 -6.72 -6.77
C LEU A 371 -3.91 -5.74 -6.60
N THR A 372 -2.81 -6.20 -6.03
CA THR A 372 -1.53 -5.50 -6.19
C THR A 372 -0.96 -5.73 -7.58
N ILE A 373 0.01 -4.89 -7.99
CA ILE A 373 0.68 -5.07 -9.28
C ILE A 373 1.33 -6.45 -9.43
N THR A 374 1.88 -7.03 -8.35
CA THR A 374 2.48 -8.36 -8.38
C THR A 374 1.44 -9.46 -8.47
N GLN A 375 0.28 -9.32 -7.82
CA GLN A 375 -0.83 -10.26 -7.99
C GLN A 375 -1.35 -10.26 -9.43
N LEU A 376 -1.48 -9.07 -10.04
CA LEU A 376 -1.90 -8.95 -11.43
C LEU A 376 -0.88 -9.59 -12.38
N VAL A 377 0.40 -9.26 -12.23
CA VAL A 377 1.49 -9.84 -13.03
C VAL A 377 1.51 -11.35 -12.88
N GLY A 378 1.52 -11.85 -11.64
CA GLY A 378 1.58 -13.29 -11.36
C GLY A 378 0.41 -14.07 -11.95
N LEU A 379 -0.80 -13.50 -11.96
CA LEU A 379 -1.94 -14.10 -12.65
C LEU A 379 -1.66 -14.28 -14.15
N ALA A 380 -1.09 -13.26 -14.80
CA ALA A 380 -0.77 -13.34 -16.22
C ALA A 380 0.42 -14.27 -16.53
N LEU A 381 1.29 -14.49 -15.55
CA LEU A 381 2.35 -15.49 -15.59
C LEU A 381 1.83 -16.91 -15.26
N GLY A 382 0.52 -17.09 -15.05
CA GLY A 382 -0.06 -18.41 -14.74
C GLY A 382 0.32 -18.96 -13.37
N GLN A 383 0.71 -18.10 -12.42
CA GLN A 383 0.95 -18.53 -11.05
C GLN A 383 -0.37 -18.82 -10.33
N ASP A 384 -0.34 -19.81 -9.44
CA ASP A 384 -1.55 -20.25 -8.75
C ASP A 384 -2.03 -19.27 -7.67
N ARG A 385 -3.28 -19.46 -7.27
CA ARG A 385 -3.97 -18.68 -6.24
C ARG A 385 -3.16 -18.55 -4.95
N LYS A 386 -2.54 -19.63 -4.49
CA LYS A 386 -1.85 -19.73 -3.20
C LYS A 386 -0.55 -18.94 -3.24
N ALA A 387 0.21 -19.09 -4.34
CA ALA A 387 1.46 -18.37 -4.59
C ALA A 387 1.24 -16.84 -4.62
N LEU A 388 0.08 -16.41 -5.14
CA LEU A 388 -0.31 -15.00 -5.23
C LEU A 388 -1.10 -14.49 -4.02
N ALA A 389 -1.28 -15.32 -3.00
CA ALA A 389 -2.06 -15.02 -1.79
C ALA A 389 -3.50 -14.52 -2.05
N LEU A 390 -4.11 -14.89 -3.18
CA LEU A 390 -5.45 -14.40 -3.57
C LEU A 390 -6.57 -14.96 -2.67
N GLN A 391 -6.30 -16.05 -1.95
CA GLN A 391 -7.19 -16.60 -0.91
C GLN A 391 -7.37 -15.68 0.29
N ARG A 392 -6.52 -14.66 0.45
CA ARG A 392 -6.56 -13.71 1.57
C ARG A 392 -7.22 -12.37 1.23
N LEU A 393 -7.57 -12.16 -0.03
CA LEU A 393 -8.37 -11.02 -0.45
C LEU A 393 -9.71 -11.03 0.29
N LEU A 394 -10.20 -9.85 0.67
CA LEU A 394 -11.50 -9.70 1.33
C LEU A 394 -12.67 -9.84 0.36
N ALA A 395 -12.40 -9.73 -0.95
CA ALA A 395 -13.37 -9.97 -2.00
C ALA A 395 -13.95 -11.41 -1.93
N PRO A 396 -15.22 -11.63 -2.29
CA PRO A 396 -15.81 -12.97 -2.31
C PRO A 396 -15.01 -13.93 -3.19
N LYS A 397 -14.92 -15.20 -2.76
CA LYS A 397 -14.19 -16.24 -3.50
C LYS A 397 -14.66 -16.40 -4.95
N SER A 398 -15.94 -16.17 -5.24
CA SER A 398 -16.49 -16.21 -6.60
C SER A 398 -15.86 -15.15 -7.51
N CYS A 399 -15.77 -13.90 -7.05
CA CYS A 399 -15.14 -12.81 -7.81
C CYS A 399 -13.66 -13.11 -8.11
N VAL A 400 -12.96 -13.72 -7.14
CA VAL A 400 -11.56 -14.12 -7.35
C VAL A 400 -11.45 -15.32 -8.30
N ARG A 401 -12.40 -16.26 -8.29
CA ARG A 401 -12.41 -17.39 -9.24
C ARG A 401 -12.71 -16.96 -10.67
N GLU A 402 -13.57 -15.96 -10.86
CA GLU A 402 -13.81 -15.36 -12.17
C GLU A 402 -12.52 -14.75 -12.76
N LEU A 403 -11.61 -14.26 -11.90
CA LEU A 403 -10.28 -13.85 -12.33
C LEU A 403 -9.41 -15.03 -12.81
N GLU A 404 -9.67 -16.26 -12.37
CA GLU A 404 -8.84 -17.44 -12.67
C GLU A 404 -9.37 -18.22 -13.89
N MET A 405 -10.69 -18.26 -14.10
CA MET A 405 -11.37 -19.10 -15.12
C MET A 405 -11.44 -18.47 -16.52
N ARG A 406 -10.47 -17.63 -16.89
CA ARG A 406 -10.55 -16.85 -18.14
C ARG A 406 -10.07 -17.65 -19.37
N PRO A 407 -10.57 -17.33 -20.58
CA PRO A 407 -10.07 -17.93 -21.82
C PRO A 407 -8.56 -17.68 -21.93
N GLY A 408 -7.76 -18.75 -22.06
CA GLY A 408 -6.29 -18.67 -22.11
C GLY A 408 -5.56 -18.98 -20.80
N ALA A 409 -6.26 -19.24 -19.68
CA ALA A 409 -5.64 -19.69 -18.43
C ALA A 409 -5.26 -21.19 -18.40
N GLY A 410 -5.54 -21.92 -19.48
CA GLY A 410 -5.33 -23.37 -19.60
C GLY A 410 -4.77 -23.82 -20.95
N ALA A 411 -4.01 -22.97 -21.64
CA ALA A 411 -3.27 -23.35 -22.84
C ALA A 411 -1.81 -23.69 -22.50
#